data_AF-A0A1M3N5U5-F1
#
_entry.id   AF-A0A1M3N5U5-F1
#
_cell.length_a   1.000
_cell.length_b   1.000
_cell.length_c   1.000
_cell.angle_alpha   90.00
_cell.angle_beta   90.00
_cell.angle_gamma   90.00
#
_symmetry.space_group_name_H-M   'P 1'
#
loop_
_entity.id
_entity.type
_entity.pdbx_description
1 polymer ?
#
loop_
_entity_poly.entity_id
_entity_poly.type
_entity_poly.pdbx_seq_one_letter_code
_entity_poly.pdbx_strand_id
1 'polypeptide(L)'
;MTKTRRTDWQLIAYESALPIEEGGLSEEDGAALEGRLIADEKDVDARVRLVGFYFLRFSPENHRRRAEHLAWLAQHRPDIGLGGYGYIAEEQAPEGHEATRRAWVAAAAQGDADVRVLENAASFLGFYRPEEAEPLFRRAAALEPMHGEWRTCIARTLTKRAEWADDPEERRRYARAAVEELEIALILAREDWIALGVRIDLTEAAVLAEDWDRARETAERVLVDNETSTRTFQYGNAIHWANIALGQAALARDRLAAASEYLVRAGKTPGSPQLNSFGPDRDLARALLERGERTAVLTYLADCARFWEGNEALLETWRTAIERGEPTQLERSYDSDDD
;
A
#
# COMPACT_ATOMS: atom_id res chain seq x y z
N MET A 1 -4.96 -19.70 -33.24
CA MET A 1 -4.07 -19.80 -32.05
C MET A 1 -4.95 -19.63 -30.82
N THR A 2 -5.36 -20.73 -30.23
CA THR A 2 -6.09 -20.77 -28.95
C THR A 2 -5.16 -20.21 -27.88
N LYS A 3 -5.46 -19.02 -27.35
CA LYS A 3 -4.83 -18.54 -26.11
C LYS A 3 -5.23 -19.55 -25.03
N THR A 4 -4.33 -20.46 -24.68
CA THR A 4 -4.48 -21.29 -23.48
C THR A 4 -4.73 -20.33 -22.32
N ARG A 5 -5.91 -20.38 -21.70
CA ARG A 5 -6.17 -19.58 -20.49
C ARG A 5 -5.13 -19.98 -19.47
N ARG A 6 -4.23 -19.05 -19.13
CA ARG A 6 -3.29 -19.22 -18.02
C ARG A 6 -4.12 -19.38 -16.75
N THR A 7 -3.75 -20.33 -15.90
CA THR A 7 -4.37 -20.47 -14.58
C THR A 7 -4.18 -19.18 -13.80
N ASP A 8 -5.28 -18.65 -13.27
CA ASP A 8 -5.25 -17.49 -12.38
C ASP A 8 -5.05 -17.98 -10.95
N TRP A 9 -3.78 -18.07 -10.53
CA TRP A 9 -3.42 -18.57 -9.22
C TRP A 9 -3.84 -17.65 -8.08
N GLN A 10 -3.87 -16.33 -8.33
CA GLN A 10 -4.34 -15.36 -7.36
C GLN A 10 -5.84 -15.54 -7.11
N LEU A 11 -6.64 -15.75 -8.16
CA LEU A 11 -8.06 -16.07 -8.00
C LEU A 11 -8.28 -17.35 -7.19
N ILE A 12 -7.50 -18.40 -7.43
CA ILE A 12 -7.59 -19.65 -6.65
C ILE A 12 -7.29 -19.41 -5.17
N ALA A 13 -6.24 -18.63 -4.86
CA ALA A 13 -5.91 -18.26 -3.47
C ALA A 13 -7.03 -17.42 -2.83
N TYR A 14 -7.59 -16.46 -3.57
CA TYR A 14 -8.73 -15.66 -3.13
C TYR A 14 -9.95 -16.51 -2.81
N GLU A 15 -10.40 -17.35 -3.75
CA GLU A 15 -11.55 -18.25 -3.58
C GLU A 15 -11.36 -19.17 -2.37
N SER A 16 -10.13 -19.63 -2.14
CA SER A 16 -9.79 -20.51 -1.01
C SER A 16 -9.82 -19.80 0.34
N ALA A 17 -9.71 -18.47 0.37
CA ALA A 17 -9.73 -17.64 1.58
C ALA A 17 -11.13 -17.12 1.95
N LEU A 18 -12.13 -17.33 1.08
CA LEU A 18 -13.50 -16.88 1.32
C LEU A 18 -14.13 -17.56 2.56
N PRO A 19 -15.20 -16.98 3.13
CA PRO A 19 -16.07 -17.70 4.04
C PRO A 19 -16.61 -18.99 3.41
N ILE A 20 -16.88 -20.01 4.22
CA ILE A 20 -17.38 -21.31 3.73
C ILE A 20 -18.73 -21.13 3.03
N GLU A 21 -19.58 -20.23 3.53
CA GLU A 21 -20.88 -19.91 2.95
C GLU A 21 -20.76 -19.27 1.54
N GLU A 22 -19.61 -18.69 1.23
CA GLU A 22 -19.29 -18.07 -0.05
C GLU A 22 -18.44 -18.97 -0.96
N GLY A 23 -18.25 -20.24 -0.58
CA GLY A 23 -17.50 -21.24 -1.35
C GLY A 23 -16.03 -21.38 -0.96
N GLY A 24 -15.62 -20.80 0.17
CA GLY A 24 -14.30 -21.03 0.75
C GLY A 24 -14.12 -22.42 1.35
N LEU A 25 -12.88 -22.73 1.73
CA LEU A 25 -12.48 -24.07 2.15
C LEU A 25 -12.77 -24.34 3.64
N SER A 26 -13.38 -25.50 3.91
CA SER A 26 -13.60 -26.03 5.26
C SER A 26 -12.34 -26.67 5.86
N GLU A 27 -12.39 -27.02 7.15
CA GLU A 27 -11.31 -27.80 7.78
C GLU A 27 -11.08 -29.17 7.11
N GLU A 28 -12.16 -29.81 6.66
CA GLU A 28 -12.09 -31.09 5.95
C GLU A 28 -11.41 -30.92 4.59
N ASP A 29 -11.72 -29.85 3.87
CA ASP A 29 -11.05 -29.52 2.60
C ASP A 29 -9.56 -29.24 2.83
N GLY A 30 -9.21 -28.46 3.86
CA GLY A 30 -7.83 -28.19 4.24
C GLY A 30 -7.05 -29.47 4.52
N ALA A 31 -7.60 -30.36 5.35
CA ALA A 31 -6.99 -31.66 5.66
C ALA A 31 -6.85 -32.56 4.42
N ALA A 32 -7.81 -32.53 3.50
CA ALA A 32 -7.73 -33.26 2.24
C ALA A 32 -6.62 -32.71 1.33
N LEU A 33 -6.44 -31.40 1.27
CA LEU A 33 -5.34 -30.76 0.53
C LEU A 33 -3.97 -31.08 1.14
N GLU A 34 -3.86 -31.08 2.48
CA GLU A 34 -2.64 -31.55 3.15
C GLU A 34 -2.35 -33.03 2.82
N GLY A 35 -3.39 -33.87 2.79
CA GLY A 35 -3.30 -35.26 2.36
C GLY A 35 -2.78 -35.43 0.92
N ARG A 36 -3.20 -34.55 -0.01
CA ARG A 36 -2.65 -34.51 -1.38
C ARG A 36 -1.16 -34.24 -1.37
N LEU A 37 -0.67 -33.35 -0.52
CA LEU A 37 0.76 -33.02 -0.42
C LEU A 37 1.61 -34.15 0.18
N ILE A 38 1.02 -35.04 0.97
CA ILE A 38 1.71 -36.28 1.41
C ILE A 38 1.93 -37.22 0.22
N ALA A 39 0.96 -37.29 -0.71
CA ALA A 39 1.05 -38.14 -1.90
C ALA A 39 1.90 -37.52 -3.01
N ASP A 40 1.81 -36.20 -3.20
CA ASP A 40 2.60 -35.42 -4.15
C ASP A 40 2.99 -34.07 -3.55
N GLU A 41 4.21 -34.00 -3.02
CA GLU A 41 4.76 -32.77 -2.43
C GLU A 41 4.82 -31.59 -3.42
N LYS A 42 4.75 -31.86 -4.73
CA LYS A 42 4.87 -30.87 -5.81
C LYS A 42 3.52 -30.38 -6.32
N ASP A 43 2.41 -30.80 -5.71
CA ASP A 43 1.07 -30.36 -6.09
C ASP A 43 0.88 -28.86 -5.84
N VAL A 44 1.08 -28.08 -6.91
CA VAL A 44 1.01 -26.63 -6.89
C VAL A 44 -0.40 -26.12 -6.60
N ASP A 45 -1.43 -26.79 -7.12
CA ASP A 45 -2.83 -26.42 -6.86
C ASP A 45 -3.15 -26.57 -5.37
N ALA A 46 -2.75 -27.68 -4.76
CA ALA A 46 -2.94 -27.88 -3.33
C ALA A 46 -2.21 -26.81 -2.50
N ARG A 47 -0.95 -26.48 -2.84
CA ARG A 47 -0.18 -25.44 -2.13
C ARG A 47 -0.82 -24.06 -2.25
N VAL A 48 -1.26 -23.65 -3.44
CA VAL A 48 -1.90 -22.33 -3.64
C VAL A 48 -3.23 -22.25 -2.88
N ARG A 49 -4.03 -23.32 -2.89
CA ARG A 49 -5.27 -23.38 -2.11
C ARG A 49 -5.01 -23.31 -0.61
N LEU A 50 -3.98 -24.01 -0.12
CA LEU A 50 -3.59 -23.95 1.29
C LEU A 50 -3.07 -22.56 1.71
N VAL A 51 -2.38 -21.83 0.81
CA VAL A 51 -2.02 -20.41 1.08
C VAL A 51 -3.26 -19.56 1.32
N GLY A 52 -4.30 -19.72 0.50
CA GLY A 52 -5.57 -19.03 0.68
C GLY A 52 -6.33 -19.49 1.92
N PHE A 53 -6.43 -20.81 2.13
CA PHE A 53 -7.09 -21.42 3.28
C PHE A 53 -6.58 -20.88 4.63
N TYR A 54 -5.26 -20.76 4.77
CA TYR A 54 -4.65 -20.27 6.01
C TYR A 54 -4.66 -18.74 6.13
N PHE A 55 -5.01 -17.99 5.09
CA PHE A 55 -4.85 -16.53 5.02
C PHE A 55 -5.57 -15.78 6.15
N LEU A 56 -6.82 -16.14 6.46
CA LEU A 56 -7.64 -15.50 7.49
C LEU A 56 -7.68 -16.29 8.81
N ARG A 57 -6.88 -17.35 8.93
CA ARG A 57 -6.89 -18.26 10.09
C ARG A 57 -5.76 -17.92 11.05
N PHE A 58 -5.90 -16.81 11.77
CA PHE A 58 -4.87 -16.23 12.62
C PHE A 58 -4.51 -17.12 13.83
N SER A 59 -3.53 -18.00 13.64
CA SER A 59 -2.87 -18.75 14.71
C SER A 59 -1.39 -18.94 14.37
N PRO A 60 -0.49 -19.05 15.38
CA PRO A 60 0.94 -19.28 15.11
C PRO A 60 1.20 -20.51 14.23
N GLU A 61 0.44 -21.58 14.42
CA GLU A 61 0.55 -22.81 13.65
C GLU A 61 0.14 -22.61 12.18
N ASN A 62 -0.98 -21.92 11.92
CA ASN A 62 -1.42 -21.66 10.55
C ASN A 62 -0.50 -20.68 9.82
N HIS A 63 0.04 -19.67 10.52
CA HIS A 63 1.05 -18.77 9.95
C HIS A 63 2.30 -19.55 9.53
N ARG A 64 2.78 -20.47 10.37
CA ARG A 64 3.90 -21.37 10.04
C ARG A 64 3.60 -22.20 8.79
N ARG A 65 2.45 -22.91 8.75
CA ARG A 65 2.05 -23.72 7.59
C ARG A 65 1.93 -22.90 6.30
N ARG A 66 1.32 -21.71 6.39
CA ARG A 66 1.20 -20.79 5.26
C ARG A 66 2.58 -20.36 4.76
N ALA A 67 3.49 -20.01 5.66
CA ALA A 67 4.84 -19.58 5.30
C ALA A 67 5.63 -20.71 4.61
N GLU A 68 5.45 -21.97 5.01
CA GLU A 68 6.07 -23.12 4.35
C GLU A 68 5.62 -23.26 2.89
N HIS A 69 4.33 -23.06 2.61
CA HIS A 69 3.83 -23.07 1.24
C HIS A 69 4.35 -21.89 0.41
N LEU A 70 4.40 -20.69 0.99
CA LEU A 70 4.95 -19.50 0.33
C LEU A 70 6.43 -19.63 0.00
N ALA A 71 7.26 -20.09 0.94
CA ALA A 71 8.68 -20.33 0.72
C ALA A 71 8.90 -21.39 -0.37
N TRP A 72 8.12 -22.47 -0.35
CA TRP A 72 8.19 -23.50 -1.38
C TRP A 72 7.82 -22.95 -2.77
N LEU A 73 6.76 -22.14 -2.86
CA LEU A 73 6.32 -21.54 -4.12
C LEU A 73 7.36 -20.57 -4.67
N ALA A 74 7.92 -19.70 -3.82
CA ALA A 74 9.01 -18.80 -4.21
C ALA A 74 10.24 -19.57 -4.74
N GLN A 75 10.56 -20.71 -4.13
CA GLN A 75 11.71 -21.53 -4.54
C GLN A 75 11.48 -22.32 -5.82
N HIS A 76 10.30 -22.92 -6.01
CA HIS A 76 10.05 -23.91 -7.07
C HIS A 76 9.21 -23.38 -8.22
N ARG A 77 8.36 -22.39 -7.94
CA ARG A 77 7.43 -21.76 -8.89
C ARG A 77 7.44 -20.23 -8.70
N PRO A 78 8.61 -19.57 -8.78
CA PRO A 78 8.72 -18.12 -8.62
C PRO A 78 7.92 -17.34 -9.68
N ASP A 79 7.53 -18.06 -10.73
CA ASP A 79 6.71 -17.60 -11.80
C ASP A 79 5.24 -17.36 -11.34
N ILE A 80 4.77 -18.01 -10.28
CA ILE A 80 3.41 -17.83 -9.75
C ILE A 80 3.32 -16.57 -8.88
N GLY A 81 2.57 -15.58 -9.36
CA GLY A 81 2.18 -14.41 -8.57
C GLY A 81 0.87 -14.66 -7.85
N LEU A 82 0.82 -14.30 -6.56
CA LEU A 82 -0.36 -14.43 -5.69
C LEU A 82 -0.88 -13.08 -5.19
N GLY A 83 -0.32 -11.96 -5.66
CA GLY A 83 -0.65 -10.63 -5.15
C GLY A 83 -0.49 -10.56 -3.62
N GLY A 84 -1.47 -9.96 -2.94
CA GLY A 84 -1.48 -9.85 -1.48
C GLY A 84 -1.45 -11.19 -0.73
N TYR A 85 -1.93 -12.29 -1.34
CA TYR A 85 -1.86 -13.62 -0.73
C TYR A 85 -0.45 -14.19 -0.68
N GLY A 86 0.49 -13.63 -1.44
CA GLY A 86 1.90 -14.01 -1.45
C GLY A 86 2.71 -13.48 -0.27
N TYR A 87 2.14 -12.60 0.56
CA TYR A 87 2.85 -11.93 1.65
C TYR A 87 2.60 -12.61 3.01
N ILE A 88 3.67 -12.79 3.79
CA ILE A 88 3.61 -13.21 5.20
C ILE A 88 4.47 -12.25 6.02
N ALA A 89 3.94 -11.73 7.12
CA ALA A 89 4.66 -10.76 7.94
C ALA A 89 5.76 -11.43 8.79
N GLU A 90 6.83 -10.69 9.09
CA GLU A 90 7.94 -11.21 9.91
C GLU A 90 7.45 -11.56 11.31
N GLU A 91 6.56 -10.75 11.89
CA GLU A 91 5.95 -10.95 13.22
C GLU A 91 5.06 -12.20 13.28
N GLN A 92 4.47 -12.59 12.14
CA GLN A 92 3.59 -13.75 12.05
C GLN A 92 4.37 -15.06 11.97
N ALA A 93 5.49 -15.07 11.25
CA ALA A 93 6.31 -16.25 11.03
C ALA A 93 7.77 -15.87 10.69
N PRO A 94 8.62 -15.52 11.66
CA PRO A 94 9.95 -14.95 11.39
C PRO A 94 10.83 -15.83 10.50
N GLU A 95 10.92 -17.13 10.83
CA GLU A 95 11.71 -18.10 10.07
C GLU A 95 11.15 -18.32 8.66
N GLY A 96 9.82 -18.38 8.54
CA GLY A 96 9.13 -18.59 7.27
C GLY A 96 9.18 -17.37 6.35
N HIS A 97 9.09 -16.16 6.92
CA HIS A 97 9.30 -14.90 6.23
C HIS A 97 10.71 -14.85 5.63
N GLU A 98 11.74 -15.09 6.45
CA GLU A 98 13.13 -15.05 5.99
C GLU A 98 13.43 -16.16 4.96
N ALA A 99 12.88 -17.36 5.13
CA ALA A 99 12.99 -18.42 4.13
C ALA A 99 12.36 -18.01 2.78
N THR A 100 11.17 -17.40 2.82
CA THR A 100 10.47 -16.90 1.62
C THR A 100 11.27 -15.78 0.96
N ARG A 101 11.81 -14.84 1.74
CA ARG A 101 12.67 -13.76 1.25
C ARG A 101 13.90 -14.29 0.53
N ARG A 102 14.64 -15.22 1.14
CA ARG A 102 15.83 -15.84 0.51
C ARG A 102 15.49 -16.53 -0.80
N ALA A 103 14.36 -17.23 -0.85
CA ALA A 103 13.91 -17.89 -2.07
C ALA A 103 13.61 -16.86 -3.18
N TRP A 104 12.91 -15.77 -2.87
CA TRP A 104 12.65 -14.69 -3.83
C TRP A 104 13.92 -14.01 -4.32
N VAL A 105 14.83 -13.66 -3.40
CA VAL A 105 16.12 -13.04 -3.76
C VAL A 105 16.94 -13.98 -4.65
N ALA A 106 16.99 -15.27 -4.34
CA ALA A 106 17.71 -16.26 -5.14
C ALA A 106 17.09 -16.46 -6.54
N ALA A 107 15.76 -16.46 -6.64
CA ALA A 107 15.05 -16.57 -7.91
C ALA A 107 15.26 -15.31 -8.77
N ALA A 108 15.16 -14.12 -8.18
CA ALA A 108 15.38 -12.86 -8.88
C ALA A 108 16.84 -12.65 -9.30
N ALA A 109 17.80 -13.20 -8.55
CA ALA A 109 19.23 -13.12 -8.88
C ALA A 109 19.62 -13.93 -10.13
N GLN A 110 18.77 -14.83 -10.61
CA GLN A 110 19.04 -15.57 -11.84
C GLN A 110 19.11 -14.61 -13.04
N GLY A 111 20.08 -14.83 -13.93
CA GLY A 111 20.31 -13.97 -15.09
C GLY A 111 19.19 -14.02 -16.13
N ASP A 112 18.41 -15.11 -16.14
CA ASP A 112 17.26 -15.35 -17.00
C ASP A 112 15.92 -15.09 -16.31
N ALA A 113 15.91 -14.48 -15.11
CA ALA A 113 14.69 -14.10 -14.42
C ALA A 113 13.83 -13.18 -15.29
N ASP A 114 12.63 -13.63 -15.62
CA ASP A 114 11.66 -12.85 -16.39
C ASP A 114 11.01 -11.75 -15.53
N VAL A 115 10.26 -10.85 -16.18
CA VAL A 115 9.59 -9.72 -15.52
C VAL A 115 8.67 -10.17 -14.40
N ARG A 116 7.99 -11.31 -14.54
CA ARG A 116 7.04 -11.81 -13.55
C ARG A 116 7.75 -12.31 -12.29
N VAL A 117 8.90 -12.98 -12.43
CA VAL A 117 9.73 -13.37 -11.28
C VAL A 117 10.25 -12.13 -10.55
N LEU A 118 10.71 -11.12 -11.29
CA LEU A 118 11.18 -9.86 -10.73
C LEU A 118 10.07 -9.12 -9.99
N GLU A 119 8.89 -9.01 -10.59
CA GLU A 119 7.69 -8.41 -9.99
C GLU A 119 7.32 -9.13 -8.69
N ASN A 120 7.15 -10.45 -8.71
CA ASN A 120 6.75 -11.21 -7.53
C ASN A 120 7.73 -11.03 -6.36
N ALA A 121 9.04 -11.12 -6.65
CA ALA A 121 10.08 -10.91 -5.64
C ALA A 121 10.05 -9.47 -5.10
N ALA A 122 9.94 -8.47 -5.98
CA ALA A 122 9.91 -7.06 -5.60
C ALA A 122 8.65 -6.71 -4.79
N SER A 123 7.49 -7.26 -5.14
CA SER A 123 6.24 -7.08 -4.40
C SER A 123 6.31 -7.66 -2.99
N PHE A 124 6.99 -8.80 -2.79
CA PHE A 124 7.21 -9.36 -1.45
C PHE A 124 8.10 -8.43 -0.59
N LEU A 125 9.14 -7.86 -1.19
CA LEU A 125 10.12 -7.00 -0.51
C LEU A 125 9.60 -5.56 -0.29
N GLY A 126 8.75 -5.06 -1.17
CA GLY A 126 8.53 -3.63 -1.38
C GLY A 126 8.02 -2.82 -0.19
N PHE A 127 7.33 -3.47 0.77
CA PHE A 127 6.85 -2.75 1.95
C PHE A 127 7.91 -2.60 3.04
N TYR A 128 8.69 -3.65 3.32
CA TYR A 128 9.62 -3.72 4.47
C TYR A 128 11.11 -3.61 4.11
N ARG A 129 11.45 -3.81 2.83
CA ARG A 129 12.80 -3.76 2.28
C ARG A 129 12.81 -3.02 0.94
N PRO A 130 12.39 -1.75 0.90
CA PRO A 130 12.31 -0.99 -0.35
C PRO A 130 13.66 -0.91 -1.08
N GLU A 131 14.78 -0.86 -0.34
CA GLU A 131 16.14 -0.90 -0.88
C GLU A 131 16.48 -2.18 -1.65
N GLU A 132 15.88 -3.32 -1.29
CA GLU A 132 16.04 -4.59 -2.01
C GLU A 132 15.06 -4.70 -3.19
N ALA A 133 13.88 -4.10 -3.09
CA ALA A 133 12.84 -4.14 -4.14
C ALA A 133 13.16 -3.24 -5.34
N GLU A 134 13.71 -2.03 -5.11
CA GLU A 134 13.92 -1.02 -6.14
C GLU A 134 14.77 -1.54 -7.33
N PRO A 135 15.91 -2.24 -7.12
CA PRO A 135 16.72 -2.75 -8.22
C PRO A 135 15.98 -3.79 -9.08
N LEU A 136 15.05 -4.54 -8.49
CA LEU A 136 14.25 -5.54 -9.20
C LEU A 136 13.22 -4.87 -10.10
N PHE A 137 12.51 -3.84 -9.61
CA PHE A 137 11.61 -3.04 -10.45
C PHE A 137 12.36 -2.29 -11.55
N ARG A 138 13.59 -1.80 -11.30
CA ARG A 138 14.42 -1.21 -12.35
C ARG A 138 14.82 -2.22 -13.43
N ARG A 139 15.10 -3.47 -13.06
CA ARG A 139 15.34 -4.56 -14.03
C ARG A 139 14.08 -4.87 -14.84
N ALA A 140 12.91 -4.93 -14.21
CA ALA A 140 11.63 -5.08 -14.91
C ALA A 140 11.37 -3.93 -15.89
N ALA A 141 11.58 -2.67 -15.47
CA ALA A 141 11.47 -1.49 -16.33
C ALA A 141 12.44 -1.51 -17.53
N ALA A 142 13.64 -2.09 -17.38
CA ALA A 142 14.58 -2.24 -18.48
C ALA A 142 14.12 -3.30 -19.51
N LEU A 143 13.42 -4.34 -19.07
CA LEU A 143 12.85 -5.37 -19.93
C LEU A 143 11.57 -4.90 -20.64
N GLU A 144 10.76 -4.08 -19.97
CA GLU A 144 9.49 -3.55 -20.48
C GLU A 144 9.41 -2.02 -20.34
N PRO A 145 10.19 -1.26 -21.12
CA PRO A 145 10.33 0.19 -20.94
C PRO A 145 9.05 0.99 -21.19
N MET A 146 8.07 0.41 -21.88
CA MET A 146 6.77 1.04 -22.18
C MET A 146 5.68 0.68 -21.18
N HIS A 147 5.96 -0.16 -20.19
CA HIS A 147 5.01 -0.52 -19.15
C HIS A 147 5.12 0.45 -17.96
N GLY A 148 4.19 1.41 -17.90
CA GLY A 148 4.22 2.50 -16.90
C GLY A 148 4.20 2.04 -15.45
N GLU A 149 3.53 0.92 -15.13
CA GLU A 149 3.47 0.38 -13.75
C GLU A 149 4.86 0.19 -13.12
N TRP A 150 5.89 -0.22 -13.88
CA TRP A 150 7.24 -0.37 -13.31
C TRP A 150 7.79 0.94 -12.77
N ARG A 151 7.47 2.07 -13.43
CA ARG A 151 7.85 3.42 -12.97
C ARG A 151 7.10 3.77 -11.70
N THR A 152 5.81 3.46 -11.63
CA THR A 152 5.00 3.64 -10.43
C THR A 152 5.52 2.80 -9.26
N CYS A 153 5.90 1.54 -9.49
CA CYS A 153 6.49 0.68 -8.46
C CYS A 153 7.82 1.24 -7.93
N ILE A 154 8.73 1.66 -8.82
CA ILE A 154 10.00 2.31 -8.42
C ILE A 154 9.71 3.55 -7.57
N ALA A 155 8.77 4.39 -8.00
CA ALA A 155 8.41 5.59 -7.28
C ALA A 155 7.84 5.31 -5.89
N ARG A 156 6.93 4.34 -5.75
CA ARG A 156 6.40 3.92 -4.44
C ARG A 156 7.50 3.42 -3.51
N THR A 157 8.46 2.67 -4.04
CA THR A 157 9.63 2.22 -3.29
C THR A 157 10.49 3.40 -2.83
N LEU A 158 10.74 4.38 -3.69
CA LEU A 158 11.47 5.60 -3.35
C LEU A 158 10.71 6.46 -2.33
N THR A 159 9.39 6.60 -2.47
CA THR A 159 8.52 7.28 -1.50
C THR A 159 8.64 6.63 -0.12
N LYS A 160 8.63 5.28 -0.03
CA LYS A 160 8.81 4.57 1.23
C LYS A 160 10.17 4.84 1.87
N ARG A 161 11.24 4.88 1.07
CA ARG A 161 12.58 5.27 1.54
C ARG A 161 12.62 6.72 2.00
N ALA A 162 11.86 7.61 1.37
CA ALA A 162 11.74 9.00 1.80
C ALA A 162 11.01 9.11 3.16
N GLU A 163 9.94 8.34 3.37
CA GLU A 163 9.19 8.30 4.63
C GLU A 163 10.05 7.81 5.81
N TRP A 164 10.98 6.88 5.56
CA TRP A 164 11.83 6.26 6.58
C TRP A 164 13.22 6.89 6.74
N ALA A 165 13.56 7.86 5.91
CA ALA A 165 14.86 8.52 6.01
C ALA A 165 14.89 9.48 7.21
N ASP A 166 15.83 9.26 8.13
CA ASP A 166 16.08 10.15 9.26
C ASP A 166 16.62 11.52 8.82
N ASP A 167 17.46 11.53 7.78
CA ASP A 167 18.08 12.75 7.26
C ASP A 167 17.12 13.49 6.29
N PRO A 168 16.79 14.77 6.56
CA PRO A 168 15.92 15.55 5.69
C PRO A 168 16.43 15.71 4.25
N GLU A 169 17.76 15.74 4.04
CA GLU A 169 18.32 15.85 2.69
C GLU A 169 18.13 14.54 1.91
N GLU A 170 18.41 13.40 2.53
CA GLU A 170 18.16 12.07 1.98
C GLU A 170 16.67 11.85 1.67
N ARG A 171 15.77 12.19 2.62
CA ARG A 171 14.31 12.17 2.40
C ARG A 171 13.93 12.92 1.13
N ARG A 172 14.36 14.18 1.00
CA ARG A 172 14.04 14.99 -0.18
C ARG A 172 14.68 14.44 -1.45
N ARG A 173 15.85 13.79 -1.37
CA ARG A 173 16.49 13.13 -2.52
C ARG A 173 15.65 11.98 -3.05
N TYR A 174 15.19 11.08 -2.18
CA TYR A 174 14.32 9.97 -2.60
C TYR A 174 12.98 10.47 -3.13
N ALA A 175 12.37 11.45 -2.46
CA ALA A 175 11.10 12.02 -2.90
C ALA A 175 11.19 12.70 -4.28
N ARG A 176 12.29 13.44 -4.57
CA ARG A 176 12.52 14.00 -5.92
C ARG A 176 12.71 12.91 -6.98
N ALA A 177 13.44 11.84 -6.66
CA ALA A 177 13.58 10.71 -7.56
C ALA A 177 12.23 10.02 -7.83
N ALA A 178 11.35 9.92 -6.82
CA ALA A 178 9.99 9.39 -7.00
C ALA A 178 9.16 10.28 -7.94
N VAL A 179 9.26 11.60 -7.80
CA VAL A 179 8.61 12.58 -8.72
C VAL A 179 9.03 12.34 -10.17
N GLU A 180 10.33 12.20 -10.44
CA GLU A 180 10.85 11.95 -11.80
C GLU A 180 10.28 10.65 -12.41
N GLU A 181 10.22 9.57 -11.63
CA GLU A 181 9.66 8.30 -12.09
C GLU A 181 8.15 8.40 -12.35
N LEU A 182 7.41 9.15 -11.52
CA LEU A 182 5.96 9.33 -11.67
C LEU A 182 5.59 10.22 -12.86
N GLU A 183 6.42 11.21 -13.22
CA GLU A 183 6.25 11.97 -14.45
C GLU A 183 6.36 11.07 -15.69
N ILE A 184 7.31 10.13 -15.68
CA ILE A 184 7.45 9.13 -16.75
C ILE A 184 6.24 8.19 -16.74
N ALA A 185 5.83 7.70 -15.57
CA ALA A 185 4.65 6.85 -15.42
C ALA A 185 3.39 7.52 -16.01
N LEU A 186 3.22 8.82 -15.76
CA LEU A 186 2.07 9.59 -16.22
C LEU A 186 2.03 9.74 -17.75
N ILE A 187 3.19 9.89 -18.39
CA ILE A 187 3.31 9.89 -19.86
C ILE A 187 2.94 8.53 -20.46
N LEU A 188 3.26 7.44 -19.76
CA LEU A 188 2.99 6.08 -20.21
C LEU A 188 1.57 5.59 -19.89
N ALA A 189 0.85 6.28 -18.99
CA ALA A 189 -0.51 5.91 -18.60
C ALA A 189 -1.48 5.97 -19.79
N ARG A 190 -2.29 4.92 -19.93
CA ARG A 190 -3.24 4.76 -21.05
C ARG A 190 -4.70 4.95 -20.66
N GLU A 191 -4.99 4.86 -19.36
CA GLU A 191 -6.34 4.91 -18.81
C GLU A 191 -6.40 6.03 -17.77
N ASP A 192 -7.49 6.80 -17.78
CA ASP A 192 -7.63 7.99 -16.94
C ASP A 192 -7.56 7.66 -15.44
N TRP A 193 -8.11 6.51 -15.03
CA TRP A 193 -8.05 6.09 -13.63
C TRP A 193 -6.63 5.67 -13.19
N ILE A 194 -5.82 5.12 -14.10
CA ILE A 194 -4.40 4.85 -13.85
C ILE A 194 -3.66 6.18 -13.72
N ALA A 195 -3.88 7.10 -14.66
CA ALA A 195 -3.28 8.43 -14.63
C ALA A 195 -3.64 9.20 -13.34
N LEU A 196 -4.89 9.08 -12.87
CA LEU A 196 -5.33 9.65 -11.59
C LEU A 196 -4.56 9.05 -10.41
N GLY A 197 -4.42 7.71 -10.36
CA GLY A 197 -3.63 7.04 -9.32
C GLY A 197 -2.17 7.51 -9.31
N VAL A 198 -1.53 7.56 -10.48
CA VAL A 198 -0.15 8.06 -10.63
C VAL A 198 -0.05 9.53 -10.19
N ARG A 199 -1.07 10.35 -10.44
CA ARG A 199 -1.08 11.76 -10.03
C ARG A 199 -1.26 11.95 -8.53
N ILE A 200 -2.00 11.07 -7.86
CA ILE A 200 -2.09 11.03 -6.40
C ILE A 200 -0.69 10.72 -5.83
N ASP A 201 -0.06 9.64 -6.30
CA ASP A 201 1.30 9.26 -5.87
C ASP A 201 2.31 10.41 -6.14
N LEU A 202 2.18 11.12 -7.27
CA LEU A 202 3.02 12.28 -7.62
C LEU A 202 2.84 13.44 -6.64
N THR A 203 1.61 13.65 -6.20
CA THR A 203 1.26 14.71 -5.24
C THR A 203 1.88 14.41 -3.87
N GLU A 204 1.79 13.16 -3.41
CA GLU A 204 2.42 12.70 -2.17
C GLU A 204 3.96 12.83 -2.25
N ALA A 205 4.57 12.38 -3.35
CA ALA A 205 6.01 12.51 -3.56
C ALA A 205 6.46 13.99 -3.59
N ALA A 206 5.69 14.88 -4.21
CA ALA A 206 5.99 16.32 -4.24
C ALA A 206 5.91 16.97 -2.84
N VAL A 207 4.94 16.56 -2.01
CA VAL A 207 4.87 16.95 -0.59
C VAL A 207 6.12 16.50 0.17
N LEU A 208 6.53 15.23 0.01
CA LEU A 208 7.72 14.69 0.68
C LEU A 208 9.00 15.39 0.23
N ALA A 209 9.06 15.80 -1.04
CA ALA A 209 10.15 16.56 -1.62
C ALA A 209 10.17 18.04 -1.19
N GLU A 210 9.12 18.50 -0.50
CA GLU A 210 8.88 19.91 -0.14
C GLU A 210 8.81 20.83 -1.38
N ASP A 211 8.45 20.28 -2.54
CA ASP A 211 8.16 21.06 -3.75
C ASP A 211 6.70 21.55 -3.69
N TRP A 212 6.49 22.60 -2.88
CA TRP A 212 5.15 23.14 -2.60
C TRP A 212 4.48 23.81 -3.81
N ASP A 213 5.23 24.12 -4.87
CA ASP A 213 4.65 24.59 -6.12
C ASP A 213 4.11 23.40 -6.91
N ARG A 214 4.91 22.33 -7.03
CA ARG A 214 4.47 21.11 -7.71
C ARG A 214 3.34 20.40 -6.98
N ALA A 215 3.45 20.23 -5.66
CA ALA A 215 2.41 19.61 -4.85
C ALA A 215 1.05 20.30 -5.01
N ARG A 216 1.06 21.64 -5.09
CA ARG A 216 -0.16 22.43 -5.33
C ARG A 216 -0.70 22.18 -6.74
N GLU A 217 0.14 22.29 -7.76
CA GLU A 217 -0.26 22.09 -9.17
C GLU A 217 -0.86 20.70 -9.40
N THR A 218 -0.18 19.66 -8.90
CA THR A 218 -0.62 18.27 -9.08
C THR A 218 -1.88 18.00 -8.29
N ALA A 219 -2.02 18.50 -7.06
CA ALA A 219 -3.23 18.37 -6.26
C ALA A 219 -4.45 19.07 -6.88
N GLU A 220 -4.28 20.31 -7.36
CA GLU A 220 -5.33 21.01 -8.12
C GLU A 220 -5.77 20.17 -9.33
N ARG A 221 -4.81 19.56 -10.03
CA ARG A 221 -5.11 18.71 -11.17
C ARG A 221 -5.77 17.38 -10.78
N VAL A 222 -5.40 16.77 -9.65
CA VAL A 222 -6.08 15.59 -9.10
C VAL A 222 -7.57 15.90 -8.89
N LEU A 223 -7.90 17.03 -8.28
CA LEU A 223 -9.30 17.41 -8.03
C LEU A 223 -10.10 17.56 -9.34
N VAL A 224 -9.49 18.13 -10.39
CA VAL A 224 -10.11 18.25 -11.72
C VAL A 224 -10.31 16.88 -12.38
N ASP A 225 -9.25 16.06 -12.44
CA ASP A 225 -9.32 14.74 -13.08
C ASP A 225 -10.33 13.81 -12.33
N ASN A 226 -10.47 14.00 -11.02
CA ASN A 226 -11.37 13.22 -10.17
C ASN A 226 -12.87 13.38 -10.52
N GLU A 227 -13.29 14.52 -11.10
CA GLU A 227 -14.67 14.75 -11.54
C GLU A 227 -15.14 13.70 -12.57
N THR A 228 -14.20 13.10 -13.30
CA THR A 228 -14.48 12.07 -14.32
C THR A 228 -14.29 10.63 -13.80
N SER A 229 -13.72 10.46 -12.61
CA SER A 229 -13.32 9.16 -12.03
C SER A 229 -14.15 8.73 -10.82
N THR A 230 -15.40 9.21 -10.74
CA THR A 230 -16.29 9.07 -9.56
C THR A 230 -16.66 7.64 -9.16
N ARG A 231 -16.47 6.65 -10.05
CA ARG A 231 -16.78 5.23 -9.79
C ARG A 231 -15.55 4.38 -9.50
N THR A 232 -14.38 5.00 -9.35
CA THR A 232 -13.13 4.30 -9.07
C THR A 232 -12.89 4.26 -7.56
N PHE A 233 -12.16 3.25 -7.09
CA PHE A 233 -11.73 3.19 -5.69
C PHE A 233 -10.83 4.38 -5.30
N GLN A 234 -10.24 5.06 -6.28
CA GLN A 234 -9.39 6.23 -6.09
C GLN A 234 -10.16 7.52 -5.79
N TYR A 235 -11.48 7.56 -6.02
CA TYR A 235 -12.26 8.79 -5.88
C TYR A 235 -12.14 9.44 -4.50
N GLY A 236 -12.23 8.62 -3.45
CA GLY A 236 -12.08 9.09 -2.07
C GLY A 236 -10.64 9.48 -1.73
N ASN A 237 -9.64 8.73 -2.24
CA ASN A 237 -8.22 9.04 -2.07
C ASN A 237 -7.87 10.38 -2.72
N ALA A 238 -8.37 10.63 -3.93
CA ALA A 238 -8.14 11.85 -4.68
C ALA A 238 -8.63 13.10 -3.92
N ILE A 239 -9.85 13.06 -3.37
CA ILE A 239 -10.38 14.18 -2.56
C ILE A 239 -9.52 14.40 -1.34
N HIS A 240 -9.19 13.32 -0.63
CA HIS A 240 -8.47 13.40 0.62
C HIS A 240 -7.05 13.94 0.41
N TRP A 241 -6.22 13.22 -0.34
CA TRP A 241 -4.81 13.53 -0.52
C TRP A 241 -4.55 14.85 -1.23
N ALA A 242 -5.36 15.21 -2.23
CA ALA A 242 -5.20 16.50 -2.88
C ALA A 242 -5.43 17.66 -1.90
N ASN A 243 -6.47 17.59 -1.06
CA ASN A 243 -6.72 18.63 -0.06
C ASN A 243 -5.65 18.63 1.04
N ILE A 244 -5.14 17.47 1.47
CA ILE A 244 -4.01 17.40 2.41
C ILE A 244 -2.78 18.12 1.83
N ALA A 245 -2.40 17.83 0.59
CA ALA A 245 -1.26 18.45 -0.07
C ALA A 245 -1.45 19.96 -0.27
N LEU A 246 -2.65 20.41 -0.66
CA LEU A 246 -2.97 21.84 -0.75
C LEU A 246 -2.89 22.54 0.61
N GLY A 247 -3.37 21.88 1.67
CA GLY A 247 -3.29 22.40 3.03
C GLY A 247 -1.85 22.52 3.53
N GLN A 248 -1.01 21.52 3.29
CA GLN A 248 0.41 21.57 3.63
C GLN A 248 1.16 22.64 2.82
N ALA A 249 0.90 22.76 1.53
CA ALA A 249 1.47 23.80 0.68
C ALA A 249 1.02 25.22 1.10
N ALA A 250 -0.19 25.37 1.61
CA ALA A 250 -0.68 26.62 2.19
C ALA A 250 0.01 26.92 3.54
N LEU A 251 0.14 25.93 4.40
CA LEU A 251 0.80 26.03 5.70
C LEU A 251 2.29 26.41 5.57
N ALA A 252 3.00 25.83 4.58
CA ALA A 252 4.39 26.17 4.26
C ALA A 252 4.57 27.66 3.86
N ARG A 253 3.50 28.33 3.42
CA ARG A 253 3.46 29.75 3.09
C ARG A 253 2.78 30.60 4.17
N ASP A 254 2.64 30.05 5.37
CA ASP A 254 2.01 30.67 6.55
C ASP A 254 0.55 31.11 6.34
N ARG A 255 -0.17 30.44 5.43
CA ARG A 255 -1.58 30.71 5.13
C ARG A 255 -2.49 29.82 5.97
N LEU A 256 -2.49 30.04 7.29
CA LEU A 256 -3.20 29.20 8.27
C LEU A 256 -4.69 29.00 7.93
N ALA A 257 -5.42 30.07 7.63
CA ALA A 257 -6.84 29.98 7.30
C ALA A 257 -7.11 29.08 6.07
N ALA A 258 -6.27 29.18 5.04
CA ALA A 258 -6.40 28.34 3.85
C ALA A 258 -6.05 26.87 4.16
N ALA A 259 -4.98 26.64 4.94
CA ALA A 259 -4.61 25.30 5.37
C ALA A 259 -5.72 24.62 6.19
N SER A 260 -6.34 25.35 7.13
CA SER A 260 -7.50 24.91 7.90
C SER A 260 -8.70 24.57 7.01
N GLU A 261 -8.99 25.39 5.99
CA GLU A 261 -10.07 25.13 5.04
C GLU A 261 -9.83 23.84 4.23
N TYR A 262 -8.60 23.66 3.74
CA TYR A 262 -8.25 22.44 3.00
C TYR A 262 -8.31 21.19 3.87
N LEU A 263 -7.88 21.24 5.15
CA LEU A 263 -8.04 20.11 6.07
C LEU A 263 -9.52 19.69 6.20
N VAL A 264 -10.42 20.66 6.40
CA VAL A 264 -11.87 20.38 6.49
C VAL A 264 -12.38 19.73 5.20
N ARG A 265 -11.96 20.22 4.03
CA ARG A 265 -12.32 19.63 2.73
C ARG A 265 -11.81 18.19 2.58
N ALA A 266 -10.62 17.88 3.08
CA ALA A 266 -10.07 16.52 3.05
C ALA A 266 -10.96 15.53 3.85
N GLY A 267 -11.52 15.97 4.98
CA GLY A 267 -12.44 15.16 5.78
C GLY A 267 -13.78 14.87 5.10
N LYS A 268 -14.20 15.72 4.14
CA LYS A 268 -15.47 15.54 3.40
C LYS A 268 -15.46 14.41 2.38
N THR A 269 -14.33 13.72 2.17
CA THR A 269 -14.25 12.50 1.36
C THR A 269 -15.30 11.45 1.76
N PRO A 270 -15.84 10.66 0.82
CA PRO A 270 -16.69 9.50 1.15
C PRO A 270 -15.89 8.31 1.72
N GLY A 271 -14.57 8.41 1.81
CA GLY A 271 -13.69 7.30 2.18
C GLY A 271 -13.24 6.47 0.97
N SER A 272 -12.41 5.47 1.23
CA SER A 272 -11.86 4.53 0.25
C SER A 272 -11.44 3.25 0.98
N PRO A 273 -11.22 2.11 0.30
CA PRO A 273 -10.71 0.91 0.97
C PRO A 273 -9.46 1.16 1.81
N GLN A 274 -8.54 2.01 1.32
CA GLN A 274 -7.33 2.38 2.05
C GLN A 274 -7.62 3.26 3.27
N LEU A 275 -8.41 4.33 3.11
CA LEU A 275 -8.76 5.25 4.19
C LEU A 275 -9.63 4.59 5.26
N ASN A 276 -10.50 3.66 4.88
CA ASN A 276 -11.36 2.92 5.80
C ASN A 276 -10.57 1.90 6.62
N SER A 277 -9.43 1.43 6.11
CA SER A 277 -8.58 0.46 6.79
C SER A 277 -7.48 1.15 7.60
N PHE A 278 -6.54 1.83 6.94
CA PHE A 278 -5.37 2.44 7.59
C PHE A 278 -5.66 3.79 8.24
N GLY A 279 -6.79 4.42 7.89
CA GLY A 279 -7.19 5.72 8.38
C GLY A 279 -6.75 6.89 7.49
N PRO A 280 -7.23 8.10 7.83
CA PRO A 280 -6.89 9.33 7.13
C PRO A 280 -5.47 9.82 7.46
N ASP A 281 -4.94 10.73 6.64
CA ASP A 281 -3.72 11.46 6.96
C ASP A 281 -3.92 12.31 8.24
N ARG A 282 -2.86 12.44 9.03
CA ARG A 282 -2.93 13.18 10.29
C ARG A 282 -1.84 14.25 10.41
N ASP A 283 -0.90 14.32 9.49
CA ASP A 283 0.24 15.24 9.56
C ASP A 283 -0.19 16.69 9.44
N LEU A 284 -1.10 16.99 8.51
CA LEU A 284 -1.65 18.35 8.40
C LEU A 284 -2.47 18.74 9.63
N ALA A 285 -3.27 17.81 10.16
CA ALA A 285 -4.06 18.04 11.36
C ALA A 285 -3.18 18.33 12.58
N ARG A 286 -2.11 17.56 12.79
CA ARG A 286 -1.12 17.79 13.83
C ARG A 286 -0.45 19.16 13.68
N ALA A 287 0.06 19.46 12.48
CA ALA A 287 0.75 20.73 12.24
C ALA A 287 -0.16 21.96 12.44
N LEU A 288 -1.45 21.85 12.09
CA LEU A 288 -2.44 22.89 12.38
C LEU A 288 -2.77 23.01 13.87
N LEU A 289 -2.85 21.89 14.58
CA LEU A 289 -3.07 21.88 16.03
C LEU A 289 -1.93 22.57 16.78
N GLU A 290 -0.67 22.33 16.38
CA GLU A 290 0.53 22.99 16.91
C GLU A 290 0.50 24.51 16.70
N ARG A 291 -0.17 24.98 15.63
CA ARG A 291 -0.40 26.40 15.35
C ARG A 291 -1.66 26.96 16.04
N GLY A 292 -2.39 26.14 16.80
CA GLY A 292 -3.57 26.53 17.57
C GLY A 292 -4.91 26.41 16.83
N GLU A 293 -4.93 25.88 15.60
CA GLU A 293 -6.10 25.78 14.72
C GLU A 293 -7.05 24.61 15.12
N ARG A 294 -7.53 24.61 16.37
CA ARG A 294 -8.30 23.49 16.95
C ARG A 294 -9.62 23.20 16.23
N THR A 295 -10.35 24.24 15.82
CA THR A 295 -11.70 24.08 15.25
C THR A 295 -11.69 23.30 13.94
N ALA A 296 -10.72 23.56 13.06
CA ALA A 296 -10.57 22.85 11.81
C ALA A 296 -10.21 21.37 12.05
N VAL A 297 -9.29 21.10 12.98
CA VAL A 297 -8.86 19.75 13.37
C VAL A 297 -10.04 18.94 13.92
N LEU A 298 -10.83 19.51 14.85
CA LEU A 298 -12.00 18.84 15.40
C LEU A 298 -13.06 18.52 14.34
N THR A 299 -13.29 19.44 13.39
CA THR A 299 -14.23 19.24 12.28
C THR A 299 -13.76 18.10 11.38
N TYR A 300 -12.47 18.08 11.04
CA TYR A 300 -11.85 17.04 10.25
C TYR A 300 -11.98 15.65 10.88
N LEU A 301 -11.65 15.50 12.16
CA LEU A 301 -11.76 14.23 12.88
C LEU A 301 -13.20 13.73 12.96
N ALA A 302 -14.16 14.64 13.18
CA ALA A 302 -15.58 14.29 13.17
C ALA A 302 -16.06 13.81 11.80
N ASP A 303 -15.57 14.42 10.71
CA ASP A 303 -15.90 13.98 9.35
C ASP A 303 -15.25 12.63 9.00
N CYS A 304 -14.05 12.34 9.53
CA CYS A 304 -13.35 11.06 9.32
C CYS A 304 -14.08 9.87 9.96
N ALA A 305 -14.80 10.09 11.07
CA ALA A 305 -15.58 9.05 11.74
C ALA A 305 -16.67 8.42 10.84
N ARG A 306 -17.03 9.05 9.72
CA ARG A 306 -18.04 8.55 8.79
C ARG A 306 -17.54 7.42 7.89
N PHE A 307 -16.22 7.26 7.74
CA PHE A 307 -15.63 6.24 6.86
C PHE A 307 -14.59 5.37 7.55
N TRP A 308 -14.00 5.82 8.66
CA TRP A 308 -13.02 5.04 9.42
C TRP A 308 -13.70 4.20 10.51
N GLU A 309 -14.51 3.23 10.07
CA GLU A 309 -15.31 2.36 10.94
C GLU A 309 -14.44 1.61 11.96
N GLY A 310 -14.94 1.46 13.19
CA GLY A 310 -14.26 0.77 14.28
C GLY A 310 -13.23 1.61 15.03
N ASN A 311 -12.97 2.85 14.60
CA ASN A 311 -12.04 3.78 15.24
C ASN A 311 -12.76 4.96 15.93
N GLU A 312 -14.07 4.87 16.16
CA GLU A 312 -14.88 5.94 16.73
C GLU A 312 -14.43 6.33 18.15
N ALA A 313 -14.09 5.33 18.96
CA ALA A 313 -13.58 5.55 20.32
C ALA A 313 -12.24 6.30 20.31
N LEU A 314 -11.33 5.92 19.41
CA LEU A 314 -10.04 6.58 19.24
C LEU A 314 -10.19 8.04 18.80
N LEU A 315 -11.04 8.29 17.80
CA LEU A 315 -11.36 9.64 17.32
C LEU A 315 -11.97 10.50 18.44
N GLU A 316 -12.86 9.94 19.26
CA GLU A 316 -13.47 10.67 20.38
C GLU A 316 -12.46 10.98 21.49
N THR A 317 -11.54 10.06 21.78
CA THR A 317 -10.41 10.31 22.70
C THR A 317 -9.56 11.49 22.22
N TRP A 318 -9.18 11.53 20.94
CA TRP A 318 -8.40 12.63 20.39
C TRP A 318 -9.17 13.97 20.42
N ARG A 319 -10.45 13.96 20.06
CA ARG A 319 -11.29 15.17 20.09
C ARG A 319 -11.42 15.73 21.50
N THR A 320 -11.68 14.88 22.49
CA THR A 320 -11.79 15.27 23.90
C THR A 320 -10.48 15.90 24.41
N ALA A 321 -9.34 15.28 24.10
CA ALA A 321 -8.03 15.81 24.49
C ALA A 321 -7.75 17.18 23.83
N ILE A 322 -8.07 17.34 22.54
CA ILE A 322 -7.92 18.64 21.83
C ILE A 322 -8.78 19.74 22.47
N GLU A 323 -10.02 19.43 22.84
CA GLU A 323 -10.94 20.37 23.51
C GLU A 323 -10.42 20.80 24.89
N ARG A 324 -9.75 19.90 25.61
CA ARG A 324 -9.12 20.16 26.92
C ARG A 324 -7.74 20.80 26.82
N GLY A 325 -7.17 20.88 25.62
CA GLY A 325 -5.79 21.34 25.42
C GLY A 325 -4.74 20.34 25.92
N GLU A 326 -5.11 19.07 26.01
CA GLU A 326 -4.24 17.96 26.38
C GLU A 326 -3.45 17.46 25.15
N PRO A 327 -2.27 16.84 25.34
CA PRO A 327 -1.54 16.20 24.25
C PRO A 327 -2.37 15.13 23.54
N THR A 328 -2.19 15.01 22.22
CA THR A 328 -2.81 13.95 21.42
C THR A 328 -1.77 13.21 20.59
N GLN A 329 -1.97 11.90 20.43
CA GLN A 329 -1.18 11.09 19.52
C GLN A 329 -1.84 11.08 18.13
N LEU A 330 -1.76 12.22 17.43
CA LEU A 330 -2.16 12.30 16.02
C LEU A 330 -1.12 11.63 15.09
N GLU A 331 0.00 11.15 15.61
CA GLU A 331 1.09 10.54 14.84
C GLU A 331 0.71 9.15 14.28
N ARG A 332 1.27 8.80 13.12
CA ARG A 332 1.21 7.44 12.57
C ARG A 332 1.90 6.48 13.56
N SER A 333 1.13 5.57 14.16
CA SER A 333 1.70 4.41 14.85
C SER A 333 2.28 3.45 13.81
N TYR A 334 3.50 3.71 13.35
CA TYR A 334 4.33 2.71 12.69
C TYR A 334 5.45 2.19 13.62
N ASP A 335 5.42 2.58 14.89
CA ASP A 335 6.19 1.92 15.93
C ASP A 335 5.36 0.75 16.46
N SER A 336 5.54 -0.42 15.85
CA SER A 336 5.44 -1.68 16.58
C SER A 336 6.68 -1.79 17.48
N ASP A 337 6.74 -0.98 18.52
CA ASP A 337 7.66 -1.12 19.65
C ASP A 337 6.98 -0.46 20.85
N ASP A 338 6.09 -1.22 21.50
CA ASP A 338 5.80 -1.18 22.94
C ASP A 338 4.66 -2.17 23.25
N ASP A 339 5.03 -3.44 23.45
CA ASP A 339 4.73 -4.27 24.65
C ASP A 339 5.13 -5.75 24.45
#